data_AF-X1E7L1-F1
#
_entry.id   AF-X1E7L1-F1
#
_cell.length_a   1.000
_cell.length_b   1.000
_cell.length_c   1.000
_cell.angle_alpha   90.00
_cell.angle_beta   90.00
_cell.angle_gamma   90.00
#
_symmetry.space_group_name_H-M   'P 1'
#
loop_
_entity.id
_entity.type
_entity.pdbx_description
1 polymer ?
#
loop_
_entity_poly.entity_id
_entity_poly.type
_entity_poly.pdbx_seq_one_letter_code
_entity_poly.pdbx_strand_id
1 'polypeptide(L)'
;KEHPGFLLYGLAKTLLKNLKEHLLKASMQLHLVSFKPKEVFVSIEKLKEIGYTKDAFGEDLVRDDQILELKPHDILLPSSSESPERADNVFIKICNFIDELLVRFYGVKPFYNVKKREDLVGKLGVVMAPHNCAGVVCRIIGFSNTLGLFASPYMHAAIRRDCDGDEAALMLLGDVLLNFSREFLPSHRGGTQDAPLVLNARINAGEVDDQILDFGLVNEY
;
A
#
# COMPACT_ATOMS: atom_id res chain seq x y z
N LYS A 1 -34.61 -17.96 -22.54
CA LYS A 1 -34.59 -16.59 -21.98
C LYS A 1 -33.60 -16.59 -20.82
N GLU A 2 -32.35 -16.26 -21.10
CA GLU A 2 -31.32 -16.17 -20.06
C GLU A 2 -31.67 -15.01 -19.13
N HIS A 3 -31.75 -15.27 -17.83
CA HIS A 3 -32.02 -14.24 -16.84
C HIS A 3 -30.87 -13.23 -16.84
N PRO A 4 -31.14 -11.90 -16.89
CA PRO A 4 -30.10 -10.87 -16.87
C PRO A 4 -29.17 -10.94 -15.64
N GLY A 5 -29.61 -11.59 -14.55
CA GLY A 5 -28.77 -11.85 -13.38
C GLY A 5 -27.62 -12.86 -13.62
N PHE A 6 -27.72 -13.76 -14.60
CA PHE A 6 -26.67 -14.74 -14.89
C PHE A 6 -25.48 -14.12 -15.63
N LEU A 7 -25.73 -13.13 -16.49
CA LEU A 7 -24.67 -12.36 -17.16
C LEU A 7 -23.94 -11.45 -16.16
N LEU A 8 -24.67 -10.79 -15.27
CA LEU A 8 -24.11 -9.98 -14.18
C LEU A 8 -23.31 -10.84 -13.19
N TYR A 9 -23.77 -12.04 -12.87
CA TYR A 9 -23.03 -12.98 -12.01
C TYR A 9 -21.77 -13.49 -12.70
N GLY A 10 -21.82 -13.81 -14.00
CA GLY A 10 -20.65 -14.19 -14.80
C GLY A 10 -19.62 -13.07 -14.86
N LEU A 11 -20.04 -11.84 -15.17
CA LEU A 11 -19.20 -10.64 -15.14
C LEU A 11 -18.66 -10.36 -13.75
N ALA A 12 -19.47 -10.43 -12.70
CA ALA A 12 -19.02 -10.25 -11.32
C ALA A 12 -18.00 -11.32 -10.92
N LYS A 13 -18.17 -12.58 -11.33
CA LYS A 13 -17.22 -13.67 -11.07
C LYS A 13 -15.90 -13.48 -11.84
N THR A 14 -15.95 -12.87 -13.03
CA THR A 14 -14.76 -12.46 -13.77
C THR A 14 -14.09 -11.23 -13.13
N LEU A 15 -14.87 -10.27 -12.61
CA LEU A 15 -14.38 -9.08 -11.90
C LEU A 15 -13.80 -9.40 -10.51
N LEU A 16 -14.35 -10.41 -9.82
CA LEU A 16 -13.96 -10.84 -8.47
C LEU A 16 -12.72 -11.74 -8.46
N LYS A 17 -12.35 -12.34 -9.60
CA LYS A 17 -11.11 -13.13 -9.72
C LYS A 17 -9.84 -12.25 -9.71
N ASN A 18 -9.99 -10.93 -9.65
CA ASN A 18 -8.98 -9.95 -10.04
C ASN A 18 -8.12 -9.39 -8.90
N LEU A 19 -8.29 -9.80 -7.63
CA LEU A 19 -7.42 -9.25 -6.57
C LEU A 19 -5.93 -9.52 -6.86
N LYS A 20 -5.60 -10.68 -7.47
CA LYS A 20 -4.23 -10.97 -7.93
C LYS A 20 -3.79 -10.14 -9.14
N GLU A 21 -4.73 -9.62 -9.93
CA GLU A 21 -4.48 -8.73 -11.07
C GLU A 21 -4.41 -7.25 -10.65
N HIS A 22 -4.99 -6.90 -9.50
CA HIS A 22 -4.95 -5.57 -8.89
C HIS A 22 -3.81 -5.42 -7.87
N LEU A 23 -2.88 -6.36 -7.88
CA LEU A 23 -1.70 -6.34 -7.06
C LEU A 23 -0.58 -5.59 -7.78
N LEU A 24 0.02 -4.61 -7.11
CA LEU A 24 1.31 -4.09 -7.51
C LEU A 24 2.41 -4.92 -6.84
N LYS A 25 3.36 -5.43 -7.64
CA LYS A 25 4.59 -6.04 -7.14
C LYS A 25 5.71 -5.01 -7.08
N ALA A 26 6.29 -4.83 -5.91
CA ALA A 26 7.54 -4.09 -5.73
C ALA A 26 8.69 -5.08 -5.77
N SER A 27 9.63 -4.87 -6.70
CA SER A 27 10.76 -5.79 -6.94
C SER A 27 11.81 -5.79 -5.83
N MET A 28 11.76 -4.81 -4.91
CA MET A 28 12.68 -4.71 -3.79
C MET A 28 12.04 -3.93 -2.64
N GLN A 29 12.40 -4.25 -1.42
CA GLN A 29 12.04 -3.50 -0.22
C GLN A 29 13.22 -2.62 0.22
N LEU A 30 12.92 -1.37 0.57
CA LEU A 30 13.92 -0.39 0.98
C LEU A 30 13.54 0.25 2.30
N HIS A 31 14.49 0.29 3.23
CA HIS A 31 14.33 0.95 4.52
C HIS A 31 14.36 2.46 4.39
N LEU A 32 13.40 3.13 5.03
CA LEU A 32 13.37 4.59 5.15
C LEU A 32 12.95 4.98 6.57
N VAL A 33 13.74 5.81 7.23
CA VAL A 33 13.44 6.35 8.57
C VAL A 33 12.97 7.80 8.49
N SER A 34 13.49 8.56 7.53
CA SER A 34 13.13 9.96 7.33
C SER A 34 13.11 10.33 5.85
N PHE A 35 12.39 11.41 5.53
CA PHE A 35 12.23 11.90 4.16
C PHE A 35 12.07 13.42 4.14
N LYS A 36 12.35 14.05 2.99
CA LYS A 36 11.97 15.45 2.75
C LYS A 36 10.73 15.52 1.86
N PRO A 37 9.80 16.46 2.10
CA PRO A 37 8.62 16.64 1.25
C PRO A 37 8.93 16.72 -0.26
N LYS A 38 10.00 17.44 -0.62
CA LYS A 38 10.43 17.58 -2.03
C LYS A 38 10.89 16.27 -2.68
N GLU A 39 11.43 15.34 -1.90
CA GLU A 39 11.94 14.04 -2.39
C GLU A 39 10.81 13.05 -2.67
N VAL A 40 9.70 13.20 -1.96
CA VAL A 40 8.51 12.34 -2.09
C VAL A 40 7.45 12.91 -3.02
N PHE A 41 7.72 14.10 -3.58
CA PHE A 41 6.88 14.83 -4.52
C PHE A 41 5.46 15.10 -3.99
N VAL A 42 5.35 15.53 -2.73
CA VAL A 42 4.07 15.87 -2.08
C VAL A 42 4.19 17.24 -1.42
N SER A 43 3.12 18.04 -1.52
CA SER A 43 3.10 19.38 -0.93
C SER A 43 3.02 19.33 0.60
N ILE A 44 3.49 20.38 1.25
CA ILE A 44 3.46 20.53 2.71
C ILE A 44 2.03 20.48 3.24
N GLU A 45 1.09 21.12 2.54
CA GLU A 45 -0.32 21.15 2.91
C GLU A 45 -0.90 19.74 2.97
N LYS A 46 -0.57 18.91 1.96
CA LYS A 46 -1.04 17.53 1.89
C LYS A 46 -0.44 16.66 2.99
N LEU A 47 0.85 16.85 3.31
CA LEU A 47 1.50 16.17 4.43
C LEU A 47 0.88 16.56 5.78
N LYS A 48 0.52 17.84 5.95
CA LYS A 48 -0.20 18.33 7.13
C LYS A 48 -1.58 17.69 7.27
N GLU A 49 -2.34 17.56 6.18
CA GLU A 49 -3.66 16.88 6.18
C GLU A 49 -3.59 15.44 6.72
N ILE A 50 -2.50 14.72 6.44
CA ILE A 50 -2.29 13.34 6.92
C ILE A 50 -1.53 13.27 8.26
N GLY A 51 -1.32 14.42 8.90
CA GLY A 51 -0.82 14.53 10.27
C GLY A 51 0.69 14.66 10.42
N TYR A 52 1.42 15.10 9.39
CA TYR A 52 2.80 15.57 9.52
C TYR A 52 2.80 17.07 9.78
N THR A 53 2.97 17.47 11.04
CA THR A 53 2.91 18.88 11.46
C THR A 53 4.27 19.41 11.88
N LYS A 54 5.18 18.54 12.31
CA LYS A 54 6.51 18.87 12.81
C LYS A 54 7.58 18.06 12.10
N ASP A 55 8.77 18.62 12.01
CA ASP A 55 9.96 17.95 11.52
C ASP A 55 10.62 17.08 12.61
N ALA A 56 11.66 16.35 12.23
CA ALA A 56 12.40 15.44 13.11
C ALA A 56 13.09 16.16 14.28
N PHE A 57 13.20 17.49 14.25
CA PHE A 57 13.79 18.31 15.31
C PHE A 57 12.72 18.98 16.20
N GLY A 58 11.43 18.77 15.89
CA GLY A 58 10.30 19.29 16.66
C GLY A 58 9.79 20.66 16.19
N GLU A 59 10.36 21.22 15.13
CA GLU A 59 9.97 22.50 14.53
C GLU A 59 8.76 22.32 13.61
N ASP A 60 7.96 23.38 13.45
CA ASP A 60 6.78 23.32 12.58
C ASP A 60 7.17 23.12 11.11
N LEU A 61 6.42 22.27 10.41
CA LEU A 61 6.63 22.00 8.99
C LEU A 61 6.20 23.21 8.14
N VAL A 62 7.16 23.95 7.62
CA VAL A 62 6.94 25.16 6.81
C VAL A 62 7.77 25.20 5.53
N ARG A 63 8.78 24.34 5.39
CA ARG A 63 9.61 24.20 4.18
C ARG A 63 9.61 22.76 3.66
N ASP A 64 9.85 22.61 2.36
CA ASP A 64 9.85 21.33 1.65
C ASP A 64 11.20 20.59 1.75
N ASP A 65 12.20 21.21 2.37
CA ASP A 65 13.54 20.68 2.62
C ASP A 65 13.76 20.21 4.06
N GLN A 66 12.77 20.37 4.95
CA GLN A 66 12.77 19.83 6.30
C GLN A 66 12.74 18.30 6.29
N ILE A 67 13.43 17.70 7.24
CA ILE A 67 13.50 16.25 7.42
C ILE A 67 12.33 15.82 8.30
N LEU A 68 11.44 15.00 7.78
CA LEU A 68 10.32 14.43 8.51
C LEU A 68 10.64 12.98 8.91
N GLU A 69 10.31 12.60 10.14
CA GLU A 69 10.37 11.20 10.59
C GLU A 69 9.20 10.41 10.01
N LEU A 70 9.48 9.30 9.31
CA LEU A 70 8.47 8.47 8.67
C LEU A 70 7.68 7.69 9.72
N LYS A 71 6.34 7.80 9.69
CA LYS A 71 5.50 7.02 10.61
C LYS A 71 5.51 5.53 10.25
N PRO A 72 5.34 4.61 11.23
CA PRO A 72 5.55 3.18 11.02
C PRO A 72 4.72 2.55 9.88
N HIS A 73 3.47 2.99 9.70
CA HIS A 73 2.56 2.47 8.68
C HIS A 73 2.64 3.20 7.33
N ASP A 74 3.44 4.25 7.22
CA ASP A 74 3.49 5.10 6.05
C ASP A 74 4.50 4.55 5.02
N ILE A 75 4.13 4.62 3.74
CA ILE A 75 4.93 4.07 2.63
C ILE A 75 5.07 5.07 1.48
N LEU A 76 6.15 4.94 0.71
CA LEU A 76 6.33 5.62 -0.58
C LEU A 76 6.19 4.64 -1.73
N LEU A 77 5.33 4.98 -2.69
CA LEU A 77 5.07 4.15 -3.84
C LEU A 77 6.20 4.22 -4.87
N PRO A 78 6.69 3.07 -5.38
CA PRO A 78 7.67 3.05 -6.47
C PRO A 78 7.03 3.53 -7.77
N SER A 79 7.38 4.74 -8.20
CA SER A 79 6.82 5.38 -9.39
C SER A 79 7.93 5.90 -10.31
N SER A 80 8.95 5.06 -10.54
CA SER A 80 10.02 5.36 -11.48
C SER A 80 9.49 5.54 -12.91
N SER A 81 9.96 6.58 -13.60
CA SER A 81 9.66 6.79 -15.03
C SER A 81 10.19 5.67 -15.93
N GLU A 82 11.15 4.88 -15.45
CA GLU A 82 11.75 3.77 -16.20
C GLU A 82 10.93 2.47 -16.12
N SER A 83 9.97 2.39 -15.19
CA SER A 83 9.06 1.25 -15.09
C SER A 83 7.85 1.44 -16.01
N PRO A 84 7.47 0.44 -16.82
CA PRO A 84 6.20 0.45 -17.55
C PRO A 84 4.99 0.39 -16.59
N GLU A 85 5.18 -0.15 -15.39
CA GLU A 85 4.14 -0.34 -14.36
C GLU A 85 4.38 0.60 -13.18
N ARG A 86 4.18 1.89 -13.41
CA ARG A 86 4.26 2.89 -12.33
C ARG A 86 3.12 2.69 -11.33
N ALA A 87 3.47 2.63 -10.04
CA ALA A 87 2.51 2.43 -8.96
C ALA A 87 1.37 3.46 -8.98
N ASP A 88 1.69 4.74 -9.19
CA ASP A 88 0.69 5.81 -9.26
C ASP A 88 -0.37 5.54 -10.33
N ASN A 89 0.04 5.22 -11.56
CA ASN A 89 -0.87 4.91 -12.65
C ASN A 89 -1.71 3.64 -12.39
N VAL A 90 -1.11 2.61 -11.79
CA VAL A 90 -1.80 1.37 -11.45
C VAL A 90 -2.89 1.64 -10.41
N PHE A 91 -2.56 2.31 -9.31
CA PHE A 91 -3.53 2.59 -8.25
C PHE A 91 -4.62 3.58 -8.65
N ILE A 92 -4.35 4.54 -9.54
CA ILE A 92 -5.41 5.40 -10.10
C ILE A 92 -6.44 4.54 -10.86
N LYS A 93 -5.98 3.58 -11.69
CA LYS A 93 -6.87 2.68 -12.42
C LYS A 93 -7.69 1.81 -11.48
N ILE A 94 -7.08 1.25 -10.43
CA ILE A 94 -7.78 0.43 -9.44
C ILE A 94 -8.80 1.27 -8.64
N CYS A 95 -8.45 2.50 -8.23
CA CYS A 95 -9.40 3.41 -7.59
C CYS A 95 -10.64 3.65 -8.46
N ASN A 96 -10.42 3.95 -9.75
CA ASN A 96 -11.51 4.18 -10.71
C ASN A 96 -12.36 2.94 -10.93
N PHE A 97 -11.72 1.76 -11.00
CA PHE A 97 -12.42 0.48 -11.07
C PHE A 97 -13.33 0.27 -9.87
N ILE A 98 -12.83 0.50 -8.65
CA ILE A 98 -13.62 0.33 -7.42
C ILE A 98 -14.79 1.31 -7.40
N ASP A 99 -14.57 2.56 -7.79
CA ASP A 99 -15.64 3.56 -7.86
C ASP A 99 -16.71 3.19 -8.89
N GLU A 100 -16.33 2.69 -10.06
CA GLU A 100 -17.28 2.17 -11.04
C GLU A 100 -18.04 0.94 -10.52
N LEU A 101 -17.37 0.03 -9.81
CA LEU A 101 -17.99 -1.14 -9.19
C LEU A 101 -19.02 -0.70 -8.13
N LEU A 102 -18.66 0.24 -7.27
CA LEU A 102 -19.55 0.80 -6.25
C LEU A 102 -20.80 1.44 -6.85
N VAL A 103 -20.65 2.22 -7.92
CA VAL A 103 -21.78 2.91 -8.56
C VAL A 103 -22.64 1.94 -9.37
N ARG A 104 -22.02 1.14 -10.25
CA ARG A 104 -22.76 0.35 -11.26
C ARG A 104 -23.30 -0.96 -10.69
N PHE A 105 -22.56 -1.61 -9.80
CA PHE A 105 -22.94 -2.90 -9.26
C PHE A 105 -23.65 -2.76 -7.90
N TYR A 106 -23.09 -1.96 -6.99
CA TYR A 106 -23.65 -1.80 -5.65
C TYR A 106 -24.66 -0.65 -5.53
N GLY A 107 -24.75 0.25 -6.50
CA GLY A 107 -25.68 1.38 -6.47
C GLY A 107 -25.37 2.42 -5.39
N VAL A 108 -24.12 2.48 -4.91
CA VAL A 108 -23.68 3.44 -3.87
C VAL A 108 -22.76 4.51 -4.47
N LYS A 109 -22.49 5.56 -3.68
CA LYS A 109 -21.62 6.67 -4.11
C LYS A 109 -20.17 6.18 -4.30
N PRO A 110 -19.40 6.79 -5.22
CA PRO A 110 -17.98 6.51 -5.37
C PRO A 110 -17.21 6.90 -4.10
N PHE A 111 -16.14 6.15 -3.79
CA PHE A 111 -15.37 6.27 -2.56
C PHE A 111 -14.04 7.02 -2.78
N TYR A 112 -13.27 6.69 -3.82
CA TYR A 112 -11.92 7.21 -3.99
C TYR A 112 -11.90 8.59 -4.65
N ASN A 113 -12.63 8.76 -5.75
CA ASN A 113 -12.70 9.96 -6.61
C ASN A 113 -11.32 10.53 -6.99
N VAL A 114 -10.35 9.63 -7.27
CA VAL A 114 -8.96 9.97 -7.57
C VAL A 114 -8.82 10.39 -9.03
N LYS A 115 -8.20 11.55 -9.29
CA LYS A 115 -7.96 12.06 -10.65
C LYS A 115 -6.48 12.19 -10.98
N LYS A 116 -5.66 12.49 -9.98
CA LYS A 116 -4.22 12.69 -10.09
C LYS A 116 -3.50 11.93 -8.98
N ARG A 117 -2.20 11.71 -9.14
CA ARG A 117 -1.38 10.96 -8.19
C ARG A 117 -1.45 11.53 -6.78
N GLU A 118 -1.53 12.85 -6.62
CA GLU A 118 -1.59 13.50 -5.30
C GLU A 118 -2.85 13.11 -4.52
N ASP A 119 -3.92 12.68 -5.19
CA ASP A 119 -5.16 12.23 -4.55
C ASP A 119 -5.01 10.83 -3.92
N LEU A 120 -3.97 10.07 -4.27
CA LEU A 120 -3.61 8.81 -3.62
C LEU A 120 -2.99 9.03 -2.24
N VAL A 121 -2.46 10.22 -1.95
CA VAL A 121 -1.85 10.53 -0.66
C VAL A 121 -2.92 10.49 0.43
N GLY A 122 -2.65 9.69 1.47
CA GLY A 122 -3.57 9.42 2.58
C GLY A 122 -4.48 8.21 2.35
N LYS A 123 -4.52 7.62 1.16
CA LYS A 123 -5.28 6.39 0.91
C LYS A 123 -4.59 5.20 1.57
N LEU A 124 -5.40 4.24 2.01
CA LEU A 124 -4.94 3.05 2.71
C LEU A 124 -4.71 1.89 1.75
N GLY A 125 -3.62 1.16 1.99
CA GLY A 125 -3.28 -0.06 1.28
C GLY A 125 -3.05 -1.22 2.25
N VAL A 126 -2.67 -2.35 1.68
CA VAL A 126 -2.22 -3.54 2.37
C VAL A 126 -0.92 -3.98 1.73
N VAL A 127 0.16 -3.99 2.51
CA VAL A 127 1.44 -4.59 2.11
C VAL A 127 1.46 -6.04 2.58
N MET A 128 1.95 -6.94 1.76
CA MET A 128 2.07 -8.35 2.09
C MET A 128 3.37 -8.91 1.50
N ALA A 129 4.03 -9.78 2.25
CA ALA A 129 5.14 -10.57 1.74
C ALA A 129 4.63 -11.74 0.88
N PRO A 130 5.34 -12.11 -0.20
CA PRO A 130 5.15 -13.41 -0.83
C PRO A 130 5.24 -14.55 0.19
N HIS A 131 4.48 -15.61 -0.06
CA HIS A 131 4.32 -16.81 0.77
C HIS A 131 3.70 -16.59 2.15
N ASN A 132 3.24 -15.36 2.45
CA ASN A 132 2.54 -15.01 3.68
C ASN A 132 1.02 -14.94 3.45
N CYS A 133 0.23 -14.93 4.53
CA CYS A 133 -1.21 -14.73 4.52
C CYS A 133 -1.70 -13.62 5.47
N ALA A 134 -0.77 -12.96 6.18
CA ALA A 134 -1.03 -11.77 6.96
C ALA A 134 -0.56 -10.53 6.19
N GLY A 135 -1.51 -9.67 5.82
CA GLY A 135 -1.22 -8.36 5.26
C GLY A 135 -1.12 -7.31 6.37
N VAL A 136 -0.29 -6.29 6.19
CA VAL A 136 -0.16 -5.15 7.09
C VAL A 136 -0.77 -3.93 6.41
N VAL A 137 -1.70 -3.25 7.09
CA VAL A 137 -2.32 -2.03 6.58
C VAL A 137 -1.25 -0.95 6.47
N CYS A 138 -1.26 -0.19 5.39
CA CYS A 138 -0.33 0.91 5.19
C CYS A 138 -1.07 2.17 4.72
N ARG A 139 -0.39 3.31 4.74
CA ARG A 139 -0.89 4.56 4.19
C ARG A 139 0.11 5.13 3.20
N ILE A 140 -0.39 5.48 2.01
CA ILE A 140 0.41 6.10 0.96
C ILE A 140 0.69 7.55 1.34
N ILE A 141 1.96 7.94 1.43
CA ILE A 141 2.32 9.33 1.77
C ILE A 141 3.05 10.09 0.66
N GLY A 142 3.44 9.38 -0.40
CA GLY A 142 4.15 9.97 -1.52
C GLY A 142 4.70 8.92 -2.47
N PHE A 143 5.64 9.34 -3.31
CA PHE A 143 6.16 8.56 -4.41
C PHE A 143 7.68 8.65 -4.45
N SER A 144 8.34 7.61 -4.94
CA SER A 144 9.78 7.62 -5.19
C SER A 144 10.06 7.34 -6.66
N ASN A 145 11.16 7.91 -7.17
CA ASN A 145 11.67 7.56 -8.50
C ASN A 145 12.55 6.29 -8.42
N THR A 146 12.04 5.25 -7.75
CA THR A 146 12.70 3.95 -7.57
C THR A 146 11.77 2.81 -7.99
N LEU A 147 12.33 1.60 -8.12
CA LEU A 147 11.57 0.37 -8.33
C LEU A 147 11.20 -0.34 -7.02
N GLY A 148 11.83 0.06 -5.92
CA GLY A 148 11.61 -0.51 -4.59
C GLY A 148 10.60 0.25 -3.76
N LEU A 149 9.86 -0.47 -2.92
CA LEU A 149 8.93 0.08 -1.93
C LEU A 149 9.72 0.62 -0.73
N PHE A 150 9.66 1.93 -0.50
CA PHE A 150 10.18 2.50 0.75
C PHE A 150 9.12 2.42 1.84
N ALA A 151 9.54 1.91 3.00
CA ALA A 151 8.73 1.89 4.20
C ALA A 151 9.61 1.94 5.44
N SER A 152 8.99 2.13 6.60
CA SER A 152 9.69 2.04 7.87
C SER A 152 10.27 0.63 8.06
N PRO A 153 11.40 0.50 8.78
CA PRO A 153 11.89 -0.81 9.20
C PRO A 153 10.86 -1.64 9.98
N TYR A 154 10.01 -0.98 10.77
CA TYR A 154 8.88 -1.63 11.44
C TYR A 154 7.86 -2.24 10.47
N MET A 155 7.58 -1.58 9.33
CA MET A 155 6.68 -2.13 8.30
C MET A 155 7.24 -3.40 7.70
N HIS A 156 8.51 -3.39 7.28
CA HIS A 156 9.17 -4.53 6.66
C HIS A 156 9.28 -5.71 7.64
N ALA A 157 9.67 -5.44 8.89
CA ALA A 157 9.66 -6.45 9.95
C ALA A 157 8.24 -7.01 10.22
N ALA A 158 7.20 -6.16 10.18
CA ALA A 158 5.82 -6.59 10.39
C ALA A 158 5.28 -7.52 9.30
N ILE A 159 5.77 -7.38 8.06
CA ILE A 159 5.47 -8.31 6.97
C ILE A 159 6.43 -9.51 6.92
N ARG A 160 7.31 -9.67 7.93
CA ARG A 160 8.31 -10.74 8.07
C ARG A 160 9.38 -10.70 6.97
N ARG A 161 10.03 -9.54 6.83
CA ARG A 161 11.03 -9.29 5.79
C ARG A 161 12.25 -8.55 6.33
N ASP A 162 13.41 -8.92 5.78
CA ASP A 162 14.73 -8.45 6.22
C ASP A 162 15.31 -7.38 5.29
N CYS A 163 14.66 -7.15 4.14
CA CYS A 163 15.13 -6.26 3.06
C CYS A 163 16.49 -6.65 2.45
N ASP A 164 16.74 -7.95 2.27
CA ASP A 164 17.92 -8.53 1.64
C ASP A 164 17.73 -8.82 0.13
N GLY A 165 16.80 -8.11 -0.51
CA GLY A 165 16.42 -8.30 -1.92
C GLY A 165 14.99 -8.83 -2.11
N ASP A 166 14.20 -8.85 -1.04
CA ASP A 166 12.84 -9.37 -1.05
C ASP A 166 11.83 -8.52 -1.81
N GLU A 167 10.89 -9.22 -2.48
CA GLU A 167 9.73 -8.61 -3.11
C GLU A 167 8.61 -8.31 -2.11
N ALA A 168 7.78 -7.31 -2.42
CA ALA A 168 6.56 -7.02 -1.67
C ALA A 168 5.36 -6.86 -2.59
N ALA A 169 4.20 -7.24 -2.09
CA ALA A 169 2.92 -7.13 -2.74
C ALA A 169 2.12 -5.98 -2.09
N LEU A 170 1.60 -5.05 -2.90
CA LEU A 170 0.77 -3.94 -2.43
C LEU A 170 -0.61 -3.92 -3.11
N MET A 171 -1.65 -3.83 -2.30
CA MET A 171 -3.06 -3.73 -2.74
C MET A 171 -3.73 -2.52 -2.09
N LEU A 172 -4.83 -2.01 -2.67
CA LEU A 172 -5.67 -1.02 -1.98
C LEU A 172 -6.53 -1.71 -0.93
N LEU A 173 -6.65 -1.12 0.26
CA LEU A 173 -7.43 -1.71 1.34
C LEU A 173 -8.91 -1.89 0.95
N GLY A 174 -9.51 -0.90 0.30
CA GLY A 174 -10.90 -1.01 -0.16
C GLY A 174 -11.08 -2.08 -1.24
N ASP A 175 -10.06 -2.36 -2.06
CA ASP A 175 -10.11 -3.45 -3.04
C ASP A 175 -10.12 -4.80 -2.34
N VAL A 176 -9.21 -4.99 -1.38
CA VAL A 176 -9.14 -6.19 -0.56
C VAL A 176 -10.48 -6.44 0.12
N LEU A 177 -11.09 -5.44 0.75
CA LEU A 177 -12.34 -5.62 1.48
C LEU A 177 -13.54 -5.96 0.57
N LEU A 178 -13.58 -5.42 -0.65
CA LEU A 178 -14.71 -5.62 -1.56
C LEU A 178 -14.57 -6.86 -2.43
N ASN A 179 -13.35 -7.17 -2.88
CA ASN A 179 -13.11 -8.15 -3.93
C ASN A 179 -12.41 -9.43 -3.44
N PHE A 180 -11.99 -9.50 -2.17
CA PHE A 180 -11.46 -10.72 -1.60
C PHE A 180 -12.57 -11.68 -1.15
N SER A 181 -12.47 -12.96 -1.52
CA SER A 181 -13.24 -14.04 -0.90
C SER A 181 -12.41 -15.32 -0.84
N ARG A 182 -12.53 -16.03 0.29
CA ARG A 182 -11.89 -17.34 0.49
C ARG A 182 -12.38 -18.40 -0.50
N GLU A 183 -13.60 -18.24 -1.04
CA GLU A 183 -14.16 -19.17 -2.03
C GLU A 183 -13.42 -19.14 -3.38
N PHE A 184 -12.69 -18.06 -3.67
CA PHE A 184 -11.85 -17.94 -4.86
C PHE A 184 -10.44 -18.47 -4.66
N LEU A 185 -10.08 -18.91 -3.46
CA LEU A 185 -8.78 -19.49 -3.19
C LEU A 185 -8.67 -20.90 -3.77
N PRO A 186 -7.51 -21.27 -4.35
CA PRO A 186 -7.28 -22.63 -4.81
C PRO A 186 -7.37 -23.63 -3.65
N SER A 187 -7.93 -24.81 -3.93
CA SER A 187 -8.09 -25.90 -2.96
C SER A 187 -6.82 -26.74 -2.73
N HIS A 188 -5.76 -26.52 -3.49
CA HIS A 188 -4.48 -27.24 -3.34
C HIS A 188 -3.56 -26.57 -2.31
N ARG A 189 -2.61 -27.36 -1.77
CA ARG A 189 -1.60 -26.87 -0.81
C ARG A 189 -0.84 -25.69 -1.41
N GLY A 190 -0.66 -24.63 -0.61
CA GLY A 190 -0.05 -23.36 -1.03
C GLY A 190 -1.04 -22.36 -1.63
N GLY A 191 -2.27 -22.75 -1.96
CA GLY A 191 -3.26 -21.83 -2.54
C GLY A 191 -3.73 -20.70 -1.61
N THR A 192 -3.61 -20.90 -0.30
CA THR A 192 -3.93 -19.89 0.73
C THR A 192 -2.77 -18.96 1.06
N GLN A 193 -1.56 -19.30 0.63
CA GLN A 193 -0.40 -18.39 0.68
C GLN A 193 -0.59 -17.36 -0.45
N ASP A 194 -0.10 -16.14 -0.26
CA ASP A 194 -0.30 -15.01 -1.19
C ASP A 194 -1.75 -14.47 -1.24
N ALA A 195 -2.49 -14.61 -0.13
CA ALA A 195 -3.82 -14.03 0.04
C ALA A 195 -3.94 -13.35 1.42
N PRO A 196 -4.52 -12.14 1.51
CA PRO A 196 -4.65 -11.41 2.77
C PRO A 196 -5.77 -12.00 3.64
N LEU A 197 -5.51 -13.14 4.28
CA LEU A 197 -6.47 -13.82 5.17
C LEU A 197 -6.70 -13.06 6.48
N VAL A 198 -5.66 -12.37 6.95
CA VAL A 198 -5.68 -11.55 8.15
C VAL A 198 -5.03 -10.21 7.83
N LEU A 199 -5.59 -9.12 8.39
CA LEU A 199 -5.04 -7.78 8.26
C LEU A 199 -4.57 -7.28 9.61
N ASN A 200 -3.29 -6.91 9.69
CA ASN A 200 -2.75 -6.22 10.85
C ASN A 200 -2.86 -4.70 10.66
N ALA A 201 -3.64 -4.06 11.52
CA ALA A 201 -3.85 -2.62 11.52
C ALA A 201 -2.93 -1.85 12.47
N ARG A 202 -2.12 -2.54 13.30
CA ARG A 202 -1.22 -1.92 14.27
C ARG A 202 0.10 -2.67 14.34
N ILE A 203 1.20 -1.96 14.14
CA ILE A 203 2.53 -2.51 14.35
C ILE A 203 2.91 -2.34 15.82
N ASN A 204 3.19 -3.44 16.49
CA ASN A 204 3.80 -3.47 17.82
C ASN A 204 5.25 -3.95 17.68
N ALA A 205 6.22 -3.12 18.09
CA ALA A 205 7.64 -3.42 17.97
C ALA A 205 8.06 -4.72 18.68
N GLY A 206 7.34 -5.15 19.72
CA GLY A 206 7.62 -6.41 20.42
C GLY A 206 7.05 -7.66 19.74
N GLU A 207 6.27 -7.53 18.68
CA GLU A 207 5.56 -8.63 18.00
C GLU A 207 6.05 -8.85 16.55
N VAL A 208 6.84 -7.93 16.03
CA VAL A 208 7.45 -8.02 14.70
C VAL A 208 8.68 -8.93 14.72
N ASP A 209 9.33 -9.06 13.57
CA ASP A 209 10.58 -9.79 13.43
C ASP A 209 11.71 -9.21 14.31
N ASP A 210 12.65 -10.04 14.76
CA ASP A 210 13.66 -9.65 15.75
C ASP A 210 14.86 -8.91 15.15
N GLN A 211 15.09 -9.00 13.83
CA GLN A 211 16.17 -8.23 13.18
C GLN A 211 16.08 -6.71 13.41
N ILE A 212 14.87 -6.18 13.62
CA ILE A 212 14.69 -4.75 13.90
C ILE A 212 15.26 -4.34 15.27
N LEU A 213 15.42 -5.28 16.20
CA LEU A 213 15.90 -5.02 17.55
C LEU A 213 17.37 -4.60 17.58
N ASP A 214 18.13 -4.96 16.54
CA ASP A 214 19.54 -4.59 16.37
C ASP A 214 19.73 -3.27 15.60
N PHE A 215 18.64 -2.57 15.24
CA PHE A 215 18.72 -1.32 14.49
C PHE A 215 19.26 -0.17 15.34
N GLY A 216 20.50 0.25 15.05
CA GLY A 216 21.15 1.38 15.72
C GLY A 216 20.64 2.73 15.22
N LEU A 217 19.84 3.42 16.04
CA LEU A 217 19.43 4.80 15.80
C LEU A 217 20.22 5.76 16.69
N VAL A 218 21.34 6.26 16.17
CA VAL A 218 22.21 7.24 16.85
C VAL A 218 22.50 8.44 15.93
N ASN A 219 22.68 9.62 16.51
CA ASN A 219 23.07 10.83 15.76
C ASN A 219 24.57 10.86 15.46
N GLU A 220 25.38 10.27 16.34
CA GLU A 220 26.84 10.18 16.28
C GLU A 220 27.25 8.89 17.03
N TYR A 221 28.30 8.21 16.55
CA TYR A 221 28.81 6.94 17.10
C TYR A 221 29.95 7.14 18.10
#